data_AF-A0A101IP32-F1
#
_entry.id   AF-A0A101IP32-F1
#
_cell.length_a   1.000
_cell.length_b   1.000
_cell.length_c   1.000
_cell.angle_alpha   90.00
_cell.angle_beta   90.00
_cell.angle_gamma   90.00
#
_symmetry.space_group_name_H-M   'P 1'
#
loop_
_entity.id
_entity.type
_entity.pdbx_description
1 polymer ?
#
loop_
_entity_poly.entity_id
_entity_poly.type
_entity_poly.pdbx_seq_one_letter_code
_entity_poly.pdbx_strand_id
1 'polypeptide(L)'
;MRRRGRRGHLIAFFEERGCPLYADENEKIFPVSEKADDILSLLTTACRENGVVIRQNSPVRAVERSGDGFLIRTDKEEVLVDHLVIATGGASYPSTGSTGDGYRFAESLGHRIIEIGPALAPVHPQQYPFSDLAGISFDDITVSILREGKIARRVTGDLLFTHNGFSGPAILHASRFVRDGDSLSIAFLPEKERGAIASLIALGTQESGKRLVKTILSELPLPARFIQRLTEEAGLSPESTVAHLTKEKRKELLSLLTGWK
;
A
#
# COMPACT_ATOMS: atom_id res chain seq x y z
N MET A 1 34.71 -17.71 -0.30
CA MET A 1 33.35 -18.13 0.08
C MET A 1 32.62 -16.92 0.69
N ARG A 2 31.98 -16.07 -0.13
CA ARG A 2 31.25 -14.89 0.37
C ARG A 2 30.03 -15.39 1.15
N ARG A 3 29.91 -15.03 2.43
CA ARG A 3 28.72 -15.31 3.25
C ARG A 3 27.49 -14.76 2.50
N ARG A 4 26.70 -15.63 1.87
CA ARG A 4 25.40 -15.24 1.30
C ARG A 4 24.54 -14.75 2.47
N GLY A 5 23.97 -13.55 2.38
CA GLY A 5 22.98 -13.09 3.35
C GLY A 5 21.73 -13.98 3.31
N ARG A 6 20.80 -13.81 4.26
CA ARG A 6 19.56 -14.60 4.33
C ARG A 6 18.81 -14.67 2.99
N ARG A 7 18.76 -13.57 2.24
CA ARG A 7 18.22 -13.50 0.87
C ARG A 7 18.93 -14.45 -0.10
N GLY A 8 20.26 -14.47 -0.07
CA GLY A 8 21.07 -15.34 -0.93
C GLY A 8 20.92 -16.83 -0.59
N HIS A 9 20.66 -17.18 0.68
CA HIS A 9 20.36 -18.57 1.04
C HIS A 9 19.00 -19.03 0.50
N LEU A 10 17.97 -18.17 0.57
CA LEU A 10 16.65 -18.50 0.04
C LEU A 10 16.66 -18.65 -1.49
N ILE A 11 17.34 -17.74 -2.19
CA ILE A 11 17.51 -17.83 -3.65
C ILE A 11 18.21 -19.14 -4.02
N ALA A 12 19.33 -19.44 -3.35
CA ALA A 12 20.07 -20.67 -3.59
C ALA A 12 19.21 -21.93 -3.35
N PHE A 13 18.39 -21.93 -2.29
CA PHE A 13 17.51 -23.05 -1.98
C PHE A 13 16.57 -23.40 -3.13
N PHE A 14 15.99 -22.39 -3.79
CA PHE A 14 15.09 -22.58 -4.94
C PHE A 14 15.86 -22.92 -6.22
N GLU A 15 16.95 -22.21 -6.51
CA GLU A 15 17.76 -22.43 -7.72
C GLU A 15 18.37 -23.84 -7.74
N GLU A 16 18.93 -24.30 -6.62
CA GLU A 16 19.50 -25.65 -6.48
C GLU A 16 18.46 -26.77 -6.63
N ARG A 17 17.17 -26.43 -6.54
CA ARG A 17 16.02 -27.34 -6.69
C ARG A 17 15.28 -27.12 -8.01
N GLY A 18 15.92 -26.45 -8.97
CA GLY A 18 15.40 -26.32 -10.34
C GLY A 18 14.33 -25.23 -10.51
N CYS A 19 14.19 -24.31 -9.55
CA CYS A 19 13.35 -23.12 -9.70
C CYS A 19 14.26 -21.89 -9.90
N PRO A 20 14.64 -21.57 -11.14
CA PRO A 20 15.44 -20.38 -11.42
C PRO A 20 14.64 -19.11 -11.09
N LEU A 21 15.32 -18.13 -10.50
CA LEU A 21 14.74 -16.87 -10.08
C LEU A 21 15.41 -15.69 -10.80
N TYR A 22 14.68 -14.59 -10.95
CA TYR A 22 15.23 -13.32 -11.42
C TYR A 22 14.78 -12.16 -10.53
N ALA A 23 15.51 -11.04 -10.60
CA ALA A 23 15.14 -9.79 -9.94
C ALA A 23 14.55 -8.82 -10.98
N ASP A 24 13.44 -8.16 -10.66
CA ASP A 24 12.91 -7.05 -11.46
C ASP A 24 13.70 -5.75 -11.23
N GLU A 25 13.34 -4.66 -11.92
CA GLU A 25 13.97 -3.35 -11.74
C GLU A 25 13.83 -2.77 -10.32
N ASN A 26 12.88 -3.29 -9.52
CA ASN A 26 12.63 -2.90 -8.13
C ASN A 26 13.28 -3.86 -7.11
N GLU A 27 14.19 -4.72 -7.57
CA GLU A 27 14.85 -5.78 -6.79
C GLU A 27 13.91 -6.83 -6.19
N LYS A 28 12.65 -6.93 -6.63
CA LYS A 28 11.73 -8.01 -6.24
C LYS A 28 12.13 -9.29 -6.96
N ILE A 29 12.04 -10.41 -6.27
CA ILE A 29 12.47 -11.72 -6.79
C ILE A 29 11.26 -12.52 -7.22
N PHE A 30 11.30 -13.05 -8.45
CA PHE A 30 10.24 -13.85 -9.04
C PHE A 30 10.80 -15.16 -9.63
N PRO A 31 10.01 -16.23 -9.68
CA PRO A 31 10.35 -17.39 -10.50
C PRO A 31 10.37 -16.99 -11.97
N VAL A 32 11.36 -17.46 -12.72
CA VAL A 32 11.46 -17.20 -14.18
C VAL A 32 10.23 -17.73 -14.94
N SER A 33 9.55 -18.75 -14.40
CA SER A 33 8.30 -19.26 -14.95
C SER A 33 7.09 -18.35 -14.75
N GLU A 34 7.21 -17.33 -13.90
CA GLU A 34 6.13 -16.43 -13.45
C GLU A 34 4.94 -17.16 -12.78
N LYS A 35 5.13 -18.40 -12.34
CA LYS A 35 4.09 -19.23 -11.71
C LYS A 35 4.34 -19.41 -10.22
N ALA A 36 3.39 -18.95 -9.40
CA ALA A 36 3.41 -19.19 -7.95
C ALA A 36 3.36 -20.69 -7.60
N ASP A 37 2.72 -21.51 -8.43
CA ASP A 37 2.59 -22.95 -8.23
C ASP A 37 3.92 -23.69 -8.23
N ASP A 38 4.95 -23.17 -8.93
CA ASP A 38 6.27 -23.80 -8.94
C ASP A 38 6.95 -23.68 -7.56
N ILE A 39 6.78 -22.52 -6.90
CA ILE A 39 7.25 -22.31 -5.53
C ILE A 39 6.54 -23.24 -4.56
N LEU A 40 5.21 -23.32 -4.66
CA LEU A 40 4.40 -24.20 -3.80
C LEU A 40 4.76 -25.68 -3.99
N SER A 41 4.87 -26.11 -5.25
CA SER A 41 5.19 -27.50 -5.60
C SER A 41 6.56 -27.90 -5.08
N LEU A 42 7.57 -27.04 -5.26
CA LEU A 42 8.92 -27.28 -4.77
C LEU A 42 8.96 -27.40 -3.25
N LEU A 43 8.32 -26.49 -2.51
CA LEU A 43 8.28 -26.54 -1.04
C LEU A 43 7.55 -27.77 -0.53
N THR A 44 6.43 -28.14 -1.16
CA THR A 44 5.65 -29.32 -0.79
C THR A 44 6.42 -30.61 -1.06
N THR A 45 7.13 -30.69 -2.19
CA THR A 45 8.01 -31.81 -2.53
C THR A 45 9.16 -31.92 -1.52
N ALA A 46 9.84 -30.81 -1.20
CA ALA A 46 10.91 -30.80 -0.21
C ALA A 46 10.43 -31.27 1.17
N CYS A 47 9.21 -30.91 1.58
CA CYS A 47 8.59 -31.42 2.80
C CYS A 47 8.43 -32.95 2.75
N ARG A 48 7.85 -33.48 1.66
CA ARG A 48 7.62 -34.92 1.50
C ARG A 48 8.93 -35.73 1.46
N GLU A 49 9.94 -35.23 0.75
CA GLU A 49 11.28 -35.85 0.68
C GLU A 49 11.97 -35.94 2.04
N ASN A 50 11.64 -35.02 2.97
CA ASN A 50 12.15 -35.02 4.34
C ASN A 50 11.20 -35.72 5.34
N GLY A 51 10.20 -36.46 4.86
CA GLY A 51 9.29 -37.22 5.71
C GLY A 51 8.27 -36.38 6.49
N VAL A 52 8.06 -35.12 6.11
CA VAL A 52 7.06 -34.25 6.75
C VAL A 52 5.65 -34.72 6.38
N VAL A 53 4.82 -34.98 7.39
CA VAL A 53 3.42 -35.36 7.22
C VAL A 53 2.56 -34.09 7.11
N ILE A 54 1.92 -33.88 5.96
CA ILE A 54 1.02 -32.74 5.72
C ILE A 54 -0.43 -33.22 5.84
N ARG A 55 -1.16 -32.71 6.84
CA ARG A 55 -2.59 -32.98 7.05
C ARG A 55 -3.43 -31.78 6.60
N GLN A 56 -4.14 -31.93 5.50
CA GLN A 56 -5.09 -30.92 4.99
C GLN A 56 -6.48 -31.13 5.60
N ASN A 57 -7.36 -30.11 5.50
CA ASN A 57 -8.72 -30.17 6.04
C ASN A 57 -8.76 -30.61 7.52
N SER A 58 -7.80 -30.09 8.30
CA SER A 58 -7.65 -30.37 9.73
C SER A 58 -7.44 -29.05 10.49
N PRO A 59 -8.49 -28.22 10.59
CA PRO A 59 -8.38 -26.96 11.31
C PRO A 59 -8.10 -27.21 12.80
N VAL A 60 -7.08 -26.54 13.31
CA VAL A 60 -6.78 -26.54 14.75
C VAL A 60 -7.81 -25.65 15.44
N ARG A 61 -8.42 -26.16 16.52
CA ARG A 61 -9.45 -25.47 17.30
C ARG A 61 -8.91 -24.89 18.59
N ALA A 62 -7.99 -25.61 19.24
CA ALA A 62 -7.38 -25.18 20.49
C ALA A 62 -5.93 -25.66 20.60
N VAL A 63 -5.15 -24.88 21.34
CA VAL A 63 -3.77 -25.17 21.71
C VAL A 63 -3.61 -24.87 23.19
N GLU A 64 -3.13 -25.86 23.94
CA GLU A 64 -2.95 -25.79 25.40
C GLU A 64 -1.58 -26.33 25.79
N ARG A 65 -1.03 -25.83 26.91
CA ARG A 65 0.13 -26.48 27.55
C ARG A 65 -0.32 -27.78 28.21
N SER A 66 0.48 -28.84 28.04
CA SER A 66 0.23 -30.14 28.65
C SER A 66 1.54 -30.74 29.14
N GLY A 67 1.79 -30.66 30.45
CA GLY A 67 3.09 -31.02 31.03
C GLY A 67 4.22 -30.19 30.42
N ASP A 68 5.26 -30.87 29.92
CA ASP A 68 6.40 -30.24 29.24
C ASP A 68 6.14 -29.94 27.75
N GLY A 69 5.00 -30.36 27.21
CA GLY A 69 4.64 -30.21 25.80
C GLY A 69 3.34 -29.42 25.57
N PHE A 70 2.69 -29.71 24.44
CA PHE A 70 1.47 -29.06 23.97
C PHE A 70 0.42 -30.08 23.56
N LEU A 71 -0.84 -29.77 23.88
CA LEU A 71 -2.01 -30.48 23.39
C LEU A 71 -2.66 -29.64 22.28
N ILE A 72 -2.76 -30.22 21.09
CA ILE A 72 -3.42 -29.63 19.91
C ILE A 72 -4.75 -30.34 19.73
N ARG A 73 -5.85 -29.60 19.72
CA ARG A 73 -7.18 -30.15 19.40
C ARG A 73 -7.61 -29.73 18.00
N THR A 74 -8.06 -30.69 17.21
CA THR A 74 -8.73 -30.47 15.92
C THR A 74 -10.16 -30.97 15.99
N ASP A 75 -10.93 -30.86 14.90
CA ASP A 75 -12.28 -31.44 14.83
C ASP A 75 -12.28 -32.99 14.86
N LYS A 76 -11.14 -33.62 14.59
CA LYS A 76 -11.05 -35.08 14.36
C LYS A 76 -10.28 -35.81 15.44
N GLU A 77 -9.32 -35.14 16.07
CA GLU A 77 -8.36 -35.77 16.97
C GLU A 77 -7.72 -34.75 17.91
N GLU A 78 -7.11 -35.30 18.96
CA GLU A 78 -6.18 -34.59 19.83
C GLU A 78 -4.76 -35.13 19.61
N VAL A 79 -3.78 -34.24 19.58
CA VAL A 79 -2.37 -34.58 19.32
C VAL A 79 -1.49 -33.96 20.39
N LEU A 80 -0.69 -34.78 21.06
CA LEU A 80 0.36 -34.34 21.98
C LEU A 80 1.67 -34.17 21.22
N VAL A 81 2.35 -33.03 21.42
CA VAL A 81 3.65 -32.73 20.81
C VAL A 81 4.59 -32.07 21.80
N ASP A 82 5.89 -32.32 21.65
CA ASP A 82 6.93 -31.68 22.48
C ASP A 82 7.21 -30.24 22.03
N HIS A 83 7.04 -29.97 20.73
CA HIS A 83 7.34 -28.69 20.10
C HIS A 83 6.20 -28.22 19.21
N LEU A 84 5.87 -26.94 19.31
CA LEU A 84 4.84 -26.27 18.52
C LEU A 84 5.40 -25.06 17.79
N VAL A 85 5.13 -24.98 16.49
CA VAL A 85 5.36 -23.78 15.68
C VAL A 85 4.01 -23.25 15.19
N ILE A 86 3.67 -22.01 15.53
CA ILE A 86 2.47 -21.33 15.05
C ILE A 86 2.83 -20.54 13.79
N ALA A 87 2.37 -21.02 12.64
CA ALA A 87 2.62 -20.42 11.31
C ALA A 87 1.32 -20.15 10.54
N THR A 88 0.25 -19.75 11.23
CA THR A 88 -1.12 -19.59 10.68
C THR A 88 -1.35 -18.32 9.85
N GLY A 89 -0.30 -17.54 9.59
CA GLY A 89 -0.43 -16.23 8.94
C GLY A 89 -1.12 -15.19 9.84
N GLY A 90 -1.66 -14.14 9.20
CA GLY A 90 -2.35 -13.04 9.88
C GLY A 90 -3.88 -13.13 9.80
N ALA A 91 -4.54 -11.98 9.71
CA ALA A 91 -6.01 -11.85 9.55
C ALA A 91 -6.43 -11.19 8.22
N SER A 92 -5.50 -11.04 7.27
CA SER A 92 -5.80 -10.53 5.93
C SER A 92 -6.30 -11.66 5.03
N TYR A 93 -7.23 -11.38 4.10
CA TYR A 93 -7.76 -12.37 3.14
C TYR A 93 -8.27 -13.66 3.81
N PRO A 94 -9.28 -13.61 4.70
CA PRO A 94 -9.73 -14.79 5.46
C PRO A 94 -10.19 -15.95 4.58
N SER A 95 -10.61 -15.70 3.34
CA SER A 95 -10.96 -16.74 2.36
C SER A 95 -9.78 -17.66 1.98
N THR A 96 -8.53 -17.24 2.20
CA THR A 96 -7.33 -18.08 1.99
C THR A 96 -6.95 -18.89 3.24
N GLY A 97 -7.67 -18.71 4.35
CA GLY A 97 -7.44 -19.42 5.62
C GLY A 97 -6.74 -18.59 6.70
N SER A 98 -6.25 -17.39 6.39
CA SER A 98 -5.66 -16.46 7.38
C SER A 98 -6.75 -15.69 8.14
N THR A 99 -7.31 -16.35 9.15
CA THR A 99 -8.45 -15.88 9.97
C THR A 99 -8.04 -15.30 11.32
N GLY A 100 -6.74 -15.18 11.60
CA GLY A 100 -6.23 -14.72 12.90
C GLY A 100 -6.17 -15.77 14.00
N ASP A 101 -6.31 -17.06 13.68
CA ASP A 101 -6.29 -18.16 14.66
C ASP A 101 -5.03 -18.19 15.53
N GLY A 102 -3.86 -17.93 14.93
CA GLY A 102 -2.58 -17.91 15.65
C GLY A 102 -2.51 -16.86 16.76
N TYR A 103 -3.24 -15.75 16.65
CA TYR A 103 -3.32 -14.76 17.72
C TYR A 103 -4.01 -15.34 18.95
N ARG A 104 -5.12 -16.06 18.74
CA ARG A 104 -5.87 -16.72 19.81
C ARG A 104 -5.04 -17.83 20.46
N PHE A 105 -4.30 -18.61 19.66
CA PHE A 105 -3.42 -19.66 20.18
C PHE A 105 -2.24 -19.08 20.98
N ALA A 106 -1.64 -17.99 20.52
CA ALA A 106 -0.57 -17.34 21.26
C ALA A 106 -1.09 -16.76 22.59
N GLU A 107 -2.29 -16.17 22.60
CA GLU A 107 -2.94 -15.66 23.81
C GLU A 107 -3.26 -16.78 24.81
N SER A 108 -3.79 -17.93 24.36
CA SER A 108 -4.06 -19.09 25.24
C SER A 108 -2.79 -19.67 25.87
N LEU A 109 -1.63 -19.45 25.25
CA LEU A 109 -0.32 -19.83 25.77
C LEU A 109 0.34 -18.76 26.65
N GLY A 110 -0.38 -17.65 26.93
CA GLY A 110 0.06 -16.58 27.83
C GLY A 110 0.80 -15.43 27.15
N HIS A 111 0.82 -15.36 25.83
CA HIS A 111 1.42 -14.22 25.12
C HIS A 111 0.46 -13.03 25.06
N ARG A 112 1.03 -11.82 25.16
CA ARG A 112 0.28 -10.59 24.87
C ARG A 112 0.22 -10.36 23.37
N ILE A 113 -0.98 -10.15 22.84
CA ILE A 113 -1.21 -9.74 21.46
C ILE A 113 -1.25 -8.21 21.39
N ILE A 114 -0.49 -7.62 20.48
CA ILE A 114 -0.58 -6.17 20.19
C ILE A 114 -1.82 -5.89 19.35
N GLU A 115 -2.29 -4.64 19.35
CA GLU A 115 -3.41 -4.23 18.50
C GLU A 115 -3.13 -4.59 17.03
N ILE A 116 -4.03 -5.39 16.45
CA ILE A 116 -3.98 -5.78 15.05
C ILE A 116 -4.66 -4.71 14.21
N GLY A 117 -4.05 -4.35 13.09
CA GLY A 117 -4.59 -3.34 12.18
C GLY A 117 -4.25 -3.67 10.73
N PRO A 118 -5.02 -3.12 9.77
CA PRO A 118 -4.73 -3.30 8.36
C PRO A 118 -3.39 -2.67 8.00
N ALA A 119 -2.69 -3.28 7.06
CA ALA A 119 -1.46 -2.78 6.48
C ALA A 119 -1.38 -3.19 5.01
N LEU A 120 -0.68 -2.40 4.19
CA LEU A 120 -0.63 -2.59 2.75
C LEU A 120 -2.03 -2.64 2.13
N ALA A 121 -2.92 -1.78 2.62
CA ALA A 121 -4.30 -1.68 2.16
C ALA A 121 -4.58 -0.32 1.49
N PRO A 122 -5.52 -0.23 0.55
CA PRO A 122 -6.06 1.04 0.07
C PRO A 122 -6.61 1.88 1.22
N VAL A 123 -6.65 3.19 1.04
CA VAL A 123 -7.23 4.14 2.01
C VAL A 123 -8.48 4.78 1.40
N HIS A 124 -9.56 4.78 2.17
CA HIS A 124 -10.88 5.26 1.76
C HIS A 124 -11.28 6.50 2.58
N PRO A 125 -11.00 7.72 2.10
CA PRO A 125 -11.46 8.94 2.76
C PRO A 125 -12.99 9.05 2.72
N GLN A 126 -13.59 9.65 3.75
CA GLN A 126 -15.04 9.94 3.76
C GLN A 126 -15.43 10.93 2.66
N GLN A 127 -14.57 11.90 2.37
CA GLN A 127 -14.74 12.87 1.30
C GLN A 127 -13.71 12.57 0.21
N TYR A 128 -14.19 12.07 -0.93
CA TYR A 128 -13.33 11.63 -2.03
C TYR A 128 -13.87 12.16 -3.36
N PRO A 129 -13.34 13.29 -3.87
CA PRO A 129 -13.82 13.88 -5.11
C PRO A 129 -13.24 13.19 -6.35
N PHE A 130 -12.35 12.20 -6.25
CA PHE A 130 -11.61 11.67 -7.41
C PHE A 130 -12.16 10.33 -7.95
N SER A 131 -13.41 9.99 -7.68
CA SER A 131 -14.02 8.72 -8.11
C SER A 131 -14.03 8.54 -9.64
N ASP A 132 -14.20 9.64 -10.37
CA ASP A 132 -14.15 9.70 -11.82
C ASP A 132 -12.71 9.69 -12.37
N LEU A 133 -11.69 9.75 -11.52
CA LEU A 133 -10.27 9.67 -11.92
C LEU A 133 -9.68 8.25 -11.74
N ALA A 134 -10.50 7.27 -11.39
CA ALA A 134 -10.06 5.89 -11.21
C ALA A 134 -9.20 5.40 -12.38
N GLY A 135 -8.04 4.81 -12.05
CA GLY A 135 -7.04 4.32 -13.00
C GLY A 135 -5.95 5.33 -13.37
N ILE A 136 -6.09 6.61 -12.99
CA ILE A 136 -5.00 7.59 -13.14
C ILE A 136 -3.98 7.40 -12.02
N SER A 137 -2.70 7.36 -12.37
CA SER A 137 -1.58 7.29 -11.43
C SER A 137 -0.72 8.54 -11.44
N PHE A 138 -0.01 8.74 -10.34
CA PHE A 138 1.04 9.75 -10.17
C PHE A 138 2.28 9.08 -9.62
N ASP A 139 3.43 9.43 -10.16
CA ASP A 139 4.70 8.83 -9.78
C ASP A 139 5.42 9.72 -8.76
N ASP A 140 6.11 9.10 -7.81
CA ASP A 140 6.98 9.79 -6.83
C ASP A 140 6.33 10.98 -6.08
N ILE A 141 5.06 10.85 -5.71
CA ILE A 141 4.37 11.91 -4.96
C ILE A 141 4.57 11.77 -3.44
N THR A 142 4.35 12.87 -2.71
CA THR A 142 4.39 12.85 -1.24
C THR A 142 2.98 12.78 -0.66
N VAL A 143 2.71 11.73 0.12
CA VAL A 143 1.52 11.57 0.96
C VAL A 143 1.89 11.85 2.41
N SER A 144 1.18 12.78 3.03
CA SER A 144 1.29 13.10 4.45
C SER A 144 0.05 12.64 5.20
N ILE A 145 0.24 12.01 6.35
CA ILE A 145 -0.85 11.72 7.29
C ILE A 145 -0.87 12.85 8.31
N LEU A 146 -2.02 13.51 8.44
CA LEU A 146 -2.25 14.59 9.38
C LEU A 146 -3.07 14.05 10.56
N ARG A 147 -2.50 14.13 11.76
CA ARG A 147 -3.18 13.80 13.02
C ARG A 147 -3.32 15.07 13.83
N GLU A 148 -4.55 15.44 14.17
CA GLU A 148 -4.85 16.67 14.90
C GLU A 148 -4.23 17.92 14.22
N GLY A 149 -4.28 17.93 12.88
CA GLY A 149 -3.74 19.01 12.04
C GLY A 149 -2.21 19.04 11.90
N LYS A 150 -1.46 18.14 12.56
CA LYS A 150 0.00 18.04 12.48
C LYS A 150 0.43 16.84 11.64
N ILE A 151 1.56 16.96 10.97
CA ILE A 151 2.12 15.87 10.16
C ILE A 151 2.62 14.76 11.09
N ALA A 152 1.93 13.62 11.08
CA ALA A 152 2.31 12.42 11.83
C ALA A 152 3.28 11.55 11.04
N ARG A 153 3.13 11.51 9.70
CA ARG A 153 3.97 10.71 8.81
C ARG A 153 4.03 11.33 7.43
N ARG A 154 5.16 11.14 6.73
CA ARG A 154 5.30 11.33 5.28
C ARG A 154 5.77 10.04 4.63
N VAL A 155 5.21 9.75 3.47
CA VAL A 155 5.61 8.64 2.61
C VAL A 155 5.67 9.16 1.18
N THR A 156 6.67 8.69 0.44
CA THR A 156 6.84 9.03 -0.97
C THR A 156 6.73 7.75 -1.81
N GLY A 157 6.17 7.89 -3.00
CA GLY A 157 6.04 6.83 -3.99
C GLY A 157 4.80 7.03 -4.84
N ASP A 158 4.47 6.03 -5.64
CA ASP A 158 3.39 6.19 -6.61
C ASP A 158 2.02 6.10 -5.94
N LEU A 159 1.08 6.89 -6.46
CA LEU A 159 -0.31 6.94 -6.05
C LEU A 159 -1.20 6.52 -7.22
N LEU A 160 -2.24 5.77 -6.90
CA LEU A 160 -3.29 5.38 -7.84
C LEU A 160 -4.64 5.86 -7.33
N PHE A 161 -5.38 6.60 -8.15
CA PHE A 161 -6.79 6.86 -7.91
C PHE A 161 -7.62 5.60 -8.16
N THR A 162 -8.53 5.29 -7.23
CA THR A 162 -9.50 4.21 -7.36
C THR A 162 -10.92 4.77 -7.36
N HIS A 163 -11.94 3.91 -7.51
CA HIS A 163 -13.33 4.38 -7.51
C HIS A 163 -13.77 5.00 -6.17
N ASN A 164 -13.16 4.60 -5.06
CA ASN A 164 -13.62 4.94 -3.70
C ASN A 164 -12.48 5.34 -2.76
N GLY A 165 -11.32 5.74 -3.29
CA GLY A 165 -10.18 6.15 -2.49
C GLY A 165 -8.86 6.04 -3.22
N PHE A 166 -7.78 5.91 -2.45
CA PHE A 166 -6.42 5.91 -2.95
C PHE A 166 -5.76 4.54 -2.77
N SER A 167 -4.89 4.19 -3.71
CA SER A 167 -4.03 3.01 -3.69
C SER A 167 -2.64 3.39 -4.23
N GLY A 168 -1.85 2.39 -4.63
CA GLY A 168 -0.46 2.57 -5.08
C GLY A 168 0.54 2.46 -3.93
N PRO A 169 1.83 2.19 -4.24
CA PRO A 169 2.88 1.96 -3.25
C PRO A 169 2.92 2.95 -2.10
N ALA A 170 2.78 4.27 -2.37
CA ALA A 170 2.80 5.28 -1.31
C ALA A 170 1.66 5.08 -0.30
N ILE A 171 0.44 4.86 -0.79
CA ILE A 171 -0.75 4.68 0.04
C ILE A 171 -0.70 3.34 0.78
N LEU A 172 -0.33 2.26 0.09
CA LEU A 172 -0.20 0.95 0.71
C LEU A 172 0.83 0.98 1.85
N HIS A 173 1.97 1.63 1.64
CA HIS A 173 2.99 1.79 2.69
C HIS A 173 2.53 2.71 3.83
N ALA A 174 1.79 3.78 3.51
CA ALA A 174 1.26 4.72 4.51
C ALA A 174 0.11 4.14 5.35
N SER A 175 -0.69 3.23 4.78
CA SER A 175 -1.95 2.71 5.37
C SER A 175 -1.82 2.24 6.82
N ARG A 176 -0.71 1.59 7.17
CA ARG A 176 -0.46 1.07 8.53
C ARG A 176 -0.32 2.15 9.61
N PHE A 177 -0.16 3.40 9.22
CA PHE A 177 -0.01 4.55 10.13
C PHE A 177 -1.29 5.39 10.22
N VAL A 178 -2.23 5.19 9.29
CA VAL A 178 -3.52 5.88 9.24
C VAL A 178 -4.39 5.37 10.38
N ARG A 179 -5.06 6.30 11.07
CA ARG A 179 -6.08 6.03 12.08
C ARG A 179 -7.36 6.73 11.71
N ASP A 180 -8.46 6.25 12.28
CA ASP A 180 -9.74 6.94 12.19
C ASP A 180 -9.60 8.38 12.72
N GLY A 181 -10.12 9.33 11.95
CA GLY A 181 -10.02 10.77 12.23
C GLY A 181 -8.75 11.45 11.70
N ASP A 182 -7.77 10.71 11.18
CA ASP A 182 -6.67 11.33 10.45
C ASP A 182 -7.16 11.91 9.11
N SER A 183 -6.50 12.97 8.64
CA SER A 183 -6.67 13.50 7.28
C SER A 183 -5.45 13.15 6.44
N LEU A 184 -5.63 13.00 5.12
CA LEU A 184 -4.51 12.88 4.20
C LEU A 184 -4.12 14.27 3.70
N SER A 185 -2.86 14.43 3.32
CA SER A 185 -2.45 15.54 2.47
C SER A 185 -1.56 15.04 1.35
N ILE A 186 -1.91 15.36 0.11
CA ILE A 186 -1.32 14.79 -1.09
C ILE A 186 -0.72 15.93 -1.91
N ALA A 187 0.60 15.85 -2.12
CA ALA A 187 1.33 16.77 -2.98
C ALA A 187 1.46 16.14 -4.38
N PHE A 188 0.58 16.52 -5.30
CA PHE A 188 0.60 16.04 -6.69
C PHE A 188 1.78 16.61 -7.49
N LEU A 189 2.33 17.74 -7.05
CA LEU A 189 3.60 18.29 -7.52
C LEU A 189 4.54 18.53 -6.34
N PRO A 190 5.88 18.44 -6.55
CA PRO A 190 6.85 18.63 -5.48
C PRO A 190 6.76 20.02 -4.83
N GLU A 191 6.78 20.09 -3.50
CA GLU A 191 6.75 21.37 -2.77
C GLU A 191 7.91 22.30 -3.15
N LYS A 192 9.07 21.75 -3.55
CA LYS A 192 10.22 22.53 -4.05
C LYS A 192 9.91 23.33 -5.32
N GLU A 193 8.92 22.88 -6.11
CA GLU A 193 8.50 23.54 -7.36
C GLU A 193 7.39 24.57 -7.11
N ARG A 194 6.92 24.74 -5.88
CA ARG A 194 5.86 25.69 -5.51
C ARG A 194 6.09 27.09 -6.07
N GLY A 195 7.33 27.58 -6.01
CA GLY A 195 7.71 28.89 -6.55
C GLY A 195 7.60 28.95 -8.07
N ALA A 196 8.04 27.91 -8.77
CA ALA A 196 7.95 27.81 -10.23
C ALA A 196 6.49 27.69 -10.69
N ILE A 197 5.67 26.87 -10.02
CA ILE A 197 4.23 26.72 -10.29
C ILE A 197 3.51 28.05 -10.07
N ALA A 198 3.81 28.75 -8.97
CA ALA A 198 3.22 30.06 -8.69
C ALA A 198 3.59 31.09 -9.77
N SER A 199 4.84 31.09 -10.22
CA SER A 199 5.32 31.97 -11.30
C SER A 199 4.65 31.64 -12.63
N LEU A 200 4.50 30.36 -12.99
CA LEU A 200 3.81 29.92 -14.21
C LEU A 200 2.35 30.39 -14.22
N ILE A 201 1.64 30.20 -13.10
CA ILE A 201 0.27 30.68 -12.94
C ILE A 201 0.22 32.21 -13.04
N ALA A 202 1.19 32.92 -12.45
CA ALA A 202 1.23 34.39 -12.48
C ALA A 202 1.57 34.96 -13.86
N LEU A 203 2.56 34.41 -14.57
CA LEU A 203 2.98 34.87 -15.90
C LEU A 203 1.86 34.73 -16.92
N GLY A 204 1.14 33.60 -16.91
CA GLY A 204 0.04 33.43 -17.84
C GLY A 204 -1.12 34.43 -17.60
N THR A 205 -1.29 34.96 -16.38
CA THR A 205 -2.21 36.09 -16.15
C THR A 205 -1.75 37.39 -16.82
N GLN A 206 -0.43 37.59 -17.00
CA GLN A 206 0.13 38.81 -17.59
C GLN A 206 0.26 38.74 -19.12
N GLU A 207 0.63 37.59 -19.67
CA GLU A 207 0.92 37.44 -21.10
C GLU A 207 -0.34 37.30 -21.97
N SER A 208 -1.39 36.65 -21.47
CA SER A 208 -2.65 36.50 -22.22
C SER A 208 -3.83 36.20 -21.31
N GLY A 209 -4.49 37.26 -20.85
CA GLY A 209 -5.68 37.19 -20.01
C GLY A 209 -6.85 36.37 -20.57
N LYS A 210 -6.85 36.10 -21.89
CA LYS A 210 -7.87 35.30 -22.58
C LYS A 210 -7.63 33.78 -22.51
N ARG A 211 -6.42 33.33 -22.15
CA ARG A 211 -6.14 31.89 -22.01
C ARG A 211 -6.99 31.31 -20.89
N LEU A 212 -7.46 30.07 -21.09
CA LEU A 212 -8.18 29.32 -20.06
C LEU A 212 -7.19 28.85 -18.98
N VAL A 213 -7.66 28.81 -17.73
CA VAL A 213 -6.85 28.33 -16.60
C VAL A 213 -6.33 26.91 -16.84
N LYS A 214 -7.20 26.02 -17.36
CA LYS A 214 -6.80 24.65 -17.71
C LYS A 214 -5.65 24.59 -18.71
N THR A 215 -5.57 25.54 -19.65
CA THR A 215 -4.50 25.57 -20.67
C THR A 215 -3.16 25.94 -20.07
N ILE A 216 -3.13 26.75 -19.00
CA ILE A 216 -1.89 27.00 -18.24
C ILE A 216 -1.51 25.75 -17.44
N LEU A 217 -2.47 25.15 -16.73
CA LEU A 217 -2.21 23.97 -15.90
C LEU A 217 -1.75 22.75 -16.74
N SER A 218 -2.13 22.69 -18.02
CA SER A 218 -1.63 21.68 -18.96
C SER A 218 -0.15 21.80 -19.31
N GLU A 219 0.52 22.90 -18.93
CA GLU A 219 1.99 23.02 -19.03
C GLU A 219 2.70 22.28 -17.88
N LEU A 220 1.97 21.87 -16.84
CA LEU A 220 2.47 21.03 -15.74
C LEU A 220 2.33 19.54 -16.12
N PRO A 221 3.15 18.64 -15.53
CA PRO A 221 3.09 17.21 -15.80
C PRO A 221 1.87 16.55 -15.11
N LEU A 222 0.67 16.96 -15.51
CA LEU A 222 -0.59 16.56 -14.90
C LEU A 222 -1.55 15.98 -15.96
N PRO A 223 -2.25 14.88 -15.67
CA PRO A 223 -3.27 14.34 -16.56
C PRO A 223 -4.41 15.34 -16.80
N ALA A 224 -4.89 15.46 -18.05
CA ALA A 224 -5.92 16.42 -18.43
C ALA A 224 -7.22 16.30 -17.60
N ARG A 225 -7.65 15.06 -17.30
CA ARG A 225 -8.82 14.78 -16.46
C ARG A 225 -8.62 15.25 -15.02
N PHE A 226 -7.41 15.09 -14.49
CA PHE A 226 -7.06 15.59 -13.17
C PHE A 226 -7.05 17.12 -13.12
N ILE A 227 -6.50 17.79 -14.15
CA ILE A 227 -6.55 19.26 -14.26
C ILE A 227 -7.99 19.77 -14.23
N GLN A 228 -8.88 19.15 -15.03
CA GLN A 228 -10.30 19.51 -15.04
C GLN A 228 -10.90 19.38 -13.63
N ARG A 229 -10.70 18.24 -12.97
CA ARG A 229 -11.24 18.01 -11.63
C ARG A 229 -10.68 18.99 -10.60
N LEU A 230 -9.38 19.27 -10.65
CA LEU A 230 -8.73 20.22 -9.75
C LEU A 230 -9.25 21.66 -9.96
N THR A 231 -9.60 22.05 -11.18
CA THR A 231 -10.25 23.35 -11.43
C THR A 231 -11.69 23.40 -10.91
N GLU A 232 -12.44 22.30 -11.02
CA GLU A 232 -13.79 22.18 -10.45
C GLU A 232 -13.76 22.27 -8.91
N GLU A 233 -12.81 21.56 -8.27
CA GLU A 233 -12.56 21.62 -6.82
C GLU A 233 -12.18 23.03 -6.35
N ALA A 234 -11.46 23.79 -7.19
CA ALA A 234 -11.15 25.19 -6.94
C ALA A 234 -12.35 26.14 -7.23
N GLY A 235 -13.53 25.62 -7.57
CA GLY A 235 -14.73 26.40 -7.88
C GLY A 235 -14.59 27.25 -9.15
N LEU A 236 -13.76 26.84 -10.11
CA LEU A 236 -13.59 27.51 -11.39
C LEU A 236 -14.44 26.84 -12.47
N SER A 237 -15.04 27.64 -13.36
CA SER A 237 -15.73 27.10 -14.53
C SER A 237 -14.73 26.61 -15.60
N PRO A 238 -15.11 25.66 -16.47
CA PRO A 238 -14.25 25.20 -17.57
C PRO A 238 -13.79 26.30 -18.55
N GLU A 239 -14.53 27.40 -18.60
CA GLU A 239 -14.29 28.60 -19.41
C GLU A 239 -13.56 29.71 -18.65
N SER A 240 -13.23 29.48 -17.37
CA SER A 240 -12.53 30.47 -16.55
C SER A 240 -11.20 30.83 -17.19
N THR A 241 -11.05 32.12 -17.48
CA THR A 241 -9.83 32.68 -18.03
C THR A 241 -8.92 33.19 -16.92
N VAL A 242 -7.65 33.31 -17.26
CA VAL A 242 -6.60 33.69 -16.32
C VAL A 242 -6.67 35.17 -15.95
N ALA A 243 -7.32 36.01 -16.77
CA ALA A 243 -7.66 37.40 -16.42
C ALA A 243 -8.54 37.52 -15.18
N HIS A 244 -9.40 36.53 -14.91
CA HIS A 244 -10.33 36.53 -13.77
C HIS A 244 -9.78 35.74 -12.56
N LEU A 245 -8.55 35.22 -12.66
CA LEU A 245 -7.96 34.43 -11.60
C LEU A 245 -7.38 35.34 -10.51
N THR A 246 -8.15 35.54 -9.44
CA THR A 246 -7.74 36.37 -8.29
C THR A 246 -6.47 35.83 -7.63
N LYS A 247 -5.79 36.68 -6.82
CA LYS A 247 -4.62 36.23 -6.05
C LYS A 247 -4.97 35.09 -5.11
N GLU A 248 -6.18 35.11 -4.57
CA GLU A 248 -6.74 34.11 -3.67
C GLU A 248 -6.94 32.77 -4.40
N LYS A 249 -7.55 32.77 -5.58
CA LYS A 249 -7.73 31.55 -6.39
C LYS A 249 -6.41 30.95 -6.87
N ARG A 250 -5.41 31.79 -7.16
CA ARG A 250 -4.05 31.31 -7.46
C ARG A 250 -3.41 30.58 -6.27
N LYS A 251 -3.58 31.10 -5.06
CA LYS A 251 -3.10 30.44 -3.83
C LYS A 251 -3.84 29.13 -3.56
N GLU A 252 -5.14 29.10 -3.82
CA GLU A 252 -5.98 27.90 -3.68
C GLU A 252 -5.53 26.80 -4.64
N LEU A 253 -5.41 27.08 -5.94
CA LEU A 253 -4.88 26.13 -6.93
C LEU A 253 -3.50 25.60 -6.54
N LEU A 254 -2.61 26.50 -6.10
CA LEU A 254 -1.28 26.12 -5.64
C LEU A 254 -1.36 25.19 -4.43
N SER A 255 -2.27 25.44 -3.49
CA SER A 255 -2.50 24.56 -2.33
C SER A 255 -3.01 23.19 -2.75
N LEU A 256 -3.94 23.11 -3.70
CA LEU A 256 -4.47 21.84 -4.22
C LEU A 256 -3.38 21.03 -4.93
N LEU A 257 -2.47 21.68 -5.65
CA LEU A 257 -1.37 21.00 -6.35
C LEU A 257 -0.27 20.49 -5.41
N THR A 258 0.01 21.22 -4.34
CA THR A 258 1.17 20.96 -3.46
C THR A 258 0.81 20.33 -2.11
N GLY A 259 -0.49 20.22 -1.81
CA GLY A 259 -0.98 19.68 -0.56
C GLY A 259 -2.50 19.67 -0.50
N TRP A 260 -3.15 19.00 -1.45
CA TRP A 260 -4.58 18.67 -1.37
C TRP A 260 -4.87 17.97 -0.04
N LYS A 261 -5.98 18.24 0.61
CA LYS A 261 -6.36 17.68 1.91
C LYS A 261 -7.72 17.03 1.83
#